data_AF-A0A1S4CP75-F1
#
_entry.id   AF-A0A1S4CP75-F1
#
_cell.length_a   1.000
_cell.length_b   1.000
_cell.length_c   1.000
_cell.angle_alpha   90.00
_cell.angle_beta   90.00
_cell.angle_gamma   90.00
#
_symmetry.space_group_name_H-M   'P 1'
#
loop_
_entity.id
_entity.type
_entity.pdbx_description
1 polymer ?
#
loop_
_entity_poly.entity_id
_entity_poly.type
_entity_poly.pdbx_seq_one_letter_code
_entity_poly.pdbx_strand_id
1 'polypeptide(L)'
;LMHVYPCFALFTGFPTAIFNENAQIPMLSGDNYTEWKEKALLALGCSDMDPTLRVEEPPIPTESSTPVAKANYEQWERSNRLSLMLIKSHISQSIRGSIPNSDKAKAYIKAIDE
;
A
#
# COMPACT_ATOMS: atom_id res chain seq x y z
N LEU A 1 29.22 11.39 -21.35
CA LEU A 1 29.16 10.82 -19.98
C LEU A 1 27.85 11.31 -19.35
N MET A 2 26.78 10.51 -19.42
CA MET A 2 25.43 10.93 -19.02
C MET A 2 25.28 10.87 -17.49
N HIS A 3 25.38 12.01 -16.82
CA HIS A 3 24.74 12.23 -15.53
C HIS A 3 23.53 13.12 -15.76
N VAL A 4 22.34 12.52 -15.75
CA VAL A 4 21.06 13.23 -15.73
C VAL A 4 20.13 12.47 -14.78
N TYR A 5 20.07 12.93 -13.53
CA TYR A 5 18.82 12.89 -12.76
C TYR A 5 18.36 14.33 -12.62
N PRO A 6 17.13 14.65 -13.02
CA PRO A 6 16.35 15.56 -12.19
C PRO A 6 14.89 15.11 -12.04
N CYS A 7 14.46 15.13 -10.78
CA CYS A 7 13.18 15.64 -10.30
C CYS A 7 12.07 15.94 -11.34
N PHE A 8 10.87 15.42 -11.03
CA PHE A 8 9.59 16.11 -11.17
C PHE A 8 9.25 16.69 -12.56
N ALA A 9 8.71 15.83 -13.41
CA ALA A 9 7.77 16.21 -14.46
C ALA A 9 6.84 14.98 -14.64
N LEU A 10 5.52 15.00 -14.41
CA LEU A 10 4.53 16.07 -14.38
C LEU A 10 3.47 15.72 -13.34
N PHE A 11 3.34 16.55 -12.31
CA PHE A 11 2.14 16.55 -11.48
C PHE A 11 1.07 17.44 -12.14
N THR A 12 0.74 17.16 -13.41
CA THR A 12 -0.37 17.83 -14.11
C THR A 12 -1.66 17.11 -13.73
N GLY A 13 -2.21 17.52 -12.59
CA GLY A 13 -3.45 17.01 -12.01
C GLY A 13 -3.25 15.67 -11.32
N PHE A 14 -3.41 15.63 -9.99
CA PHE A 14 -3.97 14.41 -9.40
C PHE A 14 -5.29 14.22 -10.16
N PRO A 15 -5.49 13.14 -10.94
CA PRO A 15 -6.81 12.90 -11.47
C PRO A 15 -7.68 12.74 -10.23
N THR A 16 -8.64 13.63 -10.04
CA THR A 16 -9.66 13.53 -8.98
C THR A 16 -10.34 12.15 -8.99
N ALA A 17 -10.22 11.43 -10.11
CA ALA A 17 -10.61 10.04 -10.31
C ALA A 17 -9.87 9.01 -9.43
N ILE A 18 -8.56 9.13 -9.14
CA ILE A 18 -7.84 8.10 -8.34
C ILE A 18 -8.28 8.16 -6.87
N PHE A 19 -8.51 9.36 -6.32
CA PHE A 19 -9.14 9.49 -4.99
C PHE A 19 -10.60 8.99 -4.97
N ASN A 20 -11.28 8.99 -6.12
CA ASN A 20 -12.66 8.49 -6.23
C ASN A 20 -12.75 6.96 -6.19
N GLU A 21 -11.68 6.22 -6.54
CA GLU A 21 -11.66 4.76 -6.42
C GLU A 21 -11.61 4.28 -4.97
N ASN A 22 -10.89 5.00 -4.09
CA ASN A 22 -10.90 4.73 -2.64
C ASN A 22 -12.32 4.84 -2.05
N ALA A 23 -13.13 5.78 -2.58
CA ALA A 23 -14.52 5.95 -2.16
C ALA A 23 -15.43 4.79 -2.61
N GLN A 24 -14.99 3.93 -3.53
CA GLN A 24 -15.75 2.77 -4.02
C GLN A 24 -15.35 1.45 -3.36
N ILE A 25 -14.32 1.42 -2.51
CA ILE A 25 -13.95 0.21 -1.77
C ILE A 25 -15.06 -0.07 -0.75
N PRO A 26 -15.82 -1.18 -0.87
CA PRO A 26 -16.86 -1.52 0.08
C PRO A 26 -16.26 -1.71 1.48
N MET A 27 -17.07 -1.64 2.53
CA MET A 27 -16.60 -2.12 3.84
C MET A 27 -16.54 -3.64 3.80
N LEU A 28 -15.42 -4.24 4.20
CA LEU A 28 -15.35 -5.69 4.37
C LEU A 28 -16.36 -6.14 5.43
N SER A 29 -17.28 -6.98 4.98
CA SER A 29 -18.20 -7.79 5.76
C SER A 29 -17.90 -9.27 5.51
N GLY A 30 -18.57 -10.17 6.23
CA GLY A 30 -18.29 -11.61 6.13
C GLY A 30 -18.57 -12.23 4.75
N ASP A 31 -19.31 -11.56 3.88
CA ASP A 31 -19.85 -12.09 2.62
C ASP A 31 -19.32 -11.41 1.34
N ASN A 32 -18.61 -10.28 1.45
CA ASN A 32 -18.16 -9.49 0.29
C ASN A 32 -16.64 -9.51 0.07
N TYR A 33 -15.94 -10.45 0.70
CA TYR A 33 -14.48 -10.49 0.72
C TYR A 33 -13.83 -10.44 -0.67
N THR A 34 -14.34 -11.19 -1.65
CA THR A 34 -13.79 -11.20 -3.02
C THR A 34 -13.85 -9.82 -3.66
N GLU A 35 -15.02 -9.17 -3.62
CA GLU A 35 -15.21 -7.81 -4.18
C GLU A 35 -14.36 -6.77 -3.44
N TRP A 36 -14.34 -6.86 -2.11
CA TRP A 36 -13.52 -6.00 -1.28
C TRP A 36 -12.04 -6.10 -1.63
N LYS A 37 -11.51 -7.33 -1.75
CA LYS A 37 -10.09 -7.58 -2.02
C LYS A 37 -9.70 -7.04 -3.38
N GLU A 38 -10.49 -7.31 -4.41
CA GLU A 38 -10.23 -6.80 -5.77
C GLU A 38 -10.18 -5.28 -5.81
N LYS A 39 -11.17 -4.61 -5.19
CA LYS A 39 -11.22 -3.14 -5.15
C LYS A 39 -10.11 -2.53 -4.30
N ALA A 40 -9.77 -3.15 -3.16
CA ALA A 40 -8.67 -2.70 -2.32
C ALA A 40 -7.32 -2.82 -3.05
N LEU A 41 -7.07 -3.95 -3.72
CA LEU A 41 -5.83 -4.14 -4.50
C LEU A 41 -5.75 -3.21 -5.70
N LEU A 42 -6.87 -2.95 -6.38
CA LEU A 42 -6.94 -1.98 -7.48
C LEU A 42 -6.58 -0.58 -6.99
N ALA A 43 -7.19 -0.12 -5.91
CA ALA A 43 -6.91 1.19 -5.32
C ALA A 43 -5.45 1.38 -4.90
N LEU A 44 -4.83 0.33 -4.32
CA LEU A 44 -3.41 0.34 -3.98
C LEU A 44 -2.51 0.40 -5.22
N GLY A 45 -2.87 -0.33 -6.28
CA GLY A 45 -2.15 -0.28 -7.56
C GLY A 45 -2.27 1.08 -8.26
N CYS A 46 -3.45 1.69 -8.29
CA CYS A 46 -3.67 3.01 -8.89
C CYS A 46 -2.94 4.14 -8.16
N SER A 47 -2.57 3.92 -6.89
CA SER A 47 -1.90 4.91 -6.05
C SER A 47 -0.39 4.66 -5.87
N ASP A 48 0.20 3.73 -6.63
CA ASP A 48 1.61 3.30 -6.53
C ASP A 48 2.01 2.80 -5.12
N MET A 49 1.05 2.24 -4.38
CA MET A 49 1.25 1.71 -3.02
C MET A 49 1.41 0.20 -2.98
N ASP A 50 1.12 -0.50 -4.08
CA ASP A 50 1.26 -1.94 -4.23
C ASP A 50 2.69 -2.52 -4.13
N PRO A 51 3.81 -1.77 -4.22
CA PRO A 51 5.15 -2.37 -4.12
C PRO A 51 5.35 -3.17 -2.83
N THR A 52 4.74 -2.75 -1.71
CA THR A 52 4.82 -3.49 -0.44
C THR A 52 4.11 -4.85 -0.46
N LEU A 53 3.18 -5.05 -1.40
CA LEU A 53 2.46 -6.30 -1.56
C LEU A 53 3.20 -7.27 -2.48
N ARG A 54 3.95 -6.75 -3.46
CA ARG A 54 4.63 -7.53 -4.49
C ARG A 54 6.10 -7.81 -4.17
N VAL A 55 6.80 -6.85 -3.57
CA VAL A 55 8.23 -6.92 -3.29
C VAL A 55 8.43 -7.33 -1.83
N GLU A 56 9.37 -8.26 -1.61
CA GLU A 56 9.82 -8.61 -0.26
C GLU A 56 10.37 -7.39 0.48
N GLU A 57 10.31 -7.44 1.82
CA GLU A 57 10.80 -6.35 2.65
C GLU A 57 12.28 -6.07 2.35
N PRO A 58 12.62 -4.83 1.94
CA PRO A 58 14.00 -4.46 1.71
C PRO A 58 14.78 -4.50 3.03
N PRO A 59 16.09 -4.83 2.99
CA PRO A 59 16.91 -4.80 4.19
C PRO A 59 16.89 -3.41 4.82
N ILE A 60 16.83 -3.36 6.15
CA ILE A 60 16.90 -2.10 6.90
C ILE A 60 18.22 -1.40 6.52
N PRO A 61 18.17 -0.15 6.01
CA PRO A 61 19.37 0.56 5.63
C PRO A 61 20.25 0.82 6.85
N THR A 62 21.55 0.69 6.65
CA THR A 62 22.57 1.07 7.64
C THR A 62 23.16 2.42 7.28
N GLU A 63 23.99 2.98 8.16
CA GLU A 63 24.71 4.23 7.87
C GLU A 63 25.53 4.14 6.57
N SER A 64 26.10 2.97 6.31
CA SER A 64 26.91 2.64 5.12
C SER A 64 26.11 2.41 3.84
N SER A 65 24.77 2.30 3.92
CA SER A 65 23.93 2.06 2.76
C SER A 65 23.98 3.22 1.78
N THR A 66 23.92 2.91 0.48
CA THR A 66 23.88 3.93 -0.57
C THR A 66 22.63 4.81 -0.43
N PRO A 67 22.67 6.07 -0.89
CA PRO A 67 21.50 6.94 -0.89
C PRO A 67 20.28 6.32 -1.60
N VAL A 68 20.54 5.56 -2.68
CA VAL A 68 19.51 4.84 -3.44
C VAL A 68 18.85 3.75 -2.58
N ALA A 69 19.63 2.97 -1.84
CA ALA A 69 19.08 1.93 -0.96
C ALA A 69 18.22 2.53 0.17
N LYS A 70 18.65 3.66 0.75
CA LYS A 70 17.88 4.40 1.77
C LYS A 70 16.55 4.91 1.20
N ALA A 71 16.59 5.56 0.05
CA ALA A 71 15.39 6.07 -0.63
C ALA A 71 14.40 4.94 -0.99
N ASN A 72 14.90 3.80 -1.47
CA ASN A 72 14.06 2.65 -1.80
C ASN A 72 13.36 2.08 -0.54
N TYR A 73 14.08 1.99 0.58
CA TYR A 73 13.49 1.55 1.85
C TYR A 73 12.42 2.53 2.34
N GLU A 74 12.71 3.82 2.36
CA GLU A 74 11.74 4.86 2.79
C GLU A 74 10.47 4.84 1.93
N GLN A 75 10.62 4.67 0.61
CA GLN A 75 9.49 4.54 -0.29
C GLN A 75 8.67 3.28 0.02
N TRP A 76 9.33 2.14 0.23
CA TRP A 76 8.66 0.90 0.59
C TRP A 76 7.94 1.01 1.93
N GLU A 77 8.57 1.60 2.95
CA GLU A 77 7.98 1.82 4.28
C GLU A 77 6.74 2.71 4.19
N ARG A 78 6.82 3.78 3.41
CA ARG A 78 5.69 4.68 3.15
C ARG A 78 4.53 3.93 2.50
N SER A 79 4.80 3.16 1.44
CA SER A 79 3.78 2.34 0.77
C SER A 79 3.18 1.30 1.71
N ASN A 80 3.98 0.65 2.55
CA ASN A 80 3.51 -0.30 3.56
C ASN A 80 2.55 0.35 4.57
N ARG A 81 2.95 1.51 5.13
CA ARG A 81 2.14 2.24 6.10
C ARG A 81 0.80 2.69 5.51
N LEU A 82 0.82 3.28 4.31
CA LEU A 82 -0.39 3.76 3.65
C LEU A 82 -1.31 2.61 3.24
N SER A 83 -0.75 1.50 2.75
CA SER A 83 -1.53 0.30 2.41
C SER A 83 -2.26 -0.25 3.62
N LEU A 84 -1.57 -0.37 4.76
CA LEU A 84 -2.19 -0.80 6.02
C LEU A 84 -3.31 0.13 6.46
N MET A 85 -3.12 1.45 6.35
CA MET A 85 -4.14 2.42 6.72
C MET A 85 -5.40 2.27 5.85
N LEU A 86 -5.24 2.15 4.53
CA LEU A 86 -6.34 1.95 3.59
C LEU A 86 -7.07 0.64 3.89
N ILE A 87 -6.34 -0.48 3.96
CA ILE A 87 -6.95 -1.79 4.21
C ILE A 87 -7.72 -1.77 5.53
N LYS A 88 -7.10 -1.28 6.61
CA LYS A 88 -7.71 -1.21 7.94
C LYS A 88 -8.88 -0.23 8.04
N SER A 89 -8.94 0.82 7.21
CA SER A 89 -10.08 1.74 7.18
C SER A 89 -11.29 1.15 6.48
N HIS A 90 -11.09 0.16 5.61
CA HIS A 90 -12.15 -0.53 4.88
C HIS A 90 -12.55 -1.89 5.47
N ILE A 91 -12.34 -2.08 6.78
CA ILE A 91 -12.76 -3.28 7.51
C ILE A 91 -13.79 -2.91 8.57
N SER A 92 -14.94 -3.59 8.58
CA SER A 92 -15.95 -3.39 9.60
C SER A 92 -15.41 -3.65 11.01
N GLN A 93 -15.79 -2.80 11.96
CA GLN A 93 -15.42 -2.96 13.37
C GLN A 93 -15.83 -4.33 13.95
N SER A 94 -16.91 -4.92 13.43
CA SER A 94 -17.42 -6.22 13.88
C SER A 94 -16.46 -7.39 13.64
N ILE A 95 -15.65 -7.32 12.58
CA ILE A 95 -14.68 -8.37 12.22
C ILE A 95 -13.24 -7.94 12.48
N ARG A 96 -12.98 -6.64 12.61
CA ARG A 96 -11.63 -6.08 12.82
C ARG A 96 -10.93 -6.64 14.04
N GLY A 97 -11.68 -6.95 15.11
CA GLY A 97 -11.14 -7.53 16.34
C GLY A 97 -10.70 -8.99 16.21
N SER A 98 -11.18 -9.70 15.19
CA SER A 98 -10.87 -11.11 14.95
C SER A 98 -9.62 -11.31 14.10
N ILE A 99 -9.17 -10.26 13.38
CA ILE A 99 -8.02 -10.31 12.49
C ILE A 99 -6.75 -10.00 13.31
N PRO A 100 -5.74 -10.89 13.33
CA PRO A 100 -4.46 -10.60 13.97
C PRO A 100 -3.84 -9.30 13.43
N ASN A 101 -3.35 -8.44 14.32
CA ASN A 101 -2.69 -7.22 13.91
C ASN A 101 -1.33 -7.53 13.25
N SER A 102 -0.94 -6.73 12.27
CA SER A 102 0.37 -6.81 11.60
C SER A 102 0.86 -5.43 11.21
N ASP A 103 2.19 -5.27 11.27
CA ASP A 103 2.92 -4.08 10.82
C ASP A 103 3.27 -4.14 9.33
N LYS A 104 2.92 -5.24 8.64
CA LYS A 104 3.20 -5.45 7.23
C LYS A 104 1.90 -5.64 6.45
N ALA A 105 1.67 -4.83 5.43
CA ALA A 105 0.45 -4.86 4.61
C ALA A 105 0.21 -6.25 3.99
N LYS A 106 1.26 -6.86 3.43
CA LYS A 106 1.22 -8.20 2.83
C LYS A 106 0.78 -9.28 3.83
N ALA A 107 1.34 -9.25 5.04
CA ALA A 107 0.98 -10.20 6.09
C ALA A 107 -0.44 -9.93 6.63
N TYR A 108 -0.86 -8.67 6.70
CA TYR A 108 -2.22 -8.32 7.12
C TYR A 108 -3.27 -8.80 6.12
N ILE A 109 -3.08 -8.63 4.81
CA ILE A 109 -3.97 -9.21 3.80
C ILE A 109 -4.03 -10.73 3.96
N LYS A 110 -2.89 -11.39 4.12
CA LYS A 110 -2.85 -12.84 4.33
C LYS A 110 -3.65 -13.28 5.56
N ALA A 111 -3.60 -12.53 6.66
CA ALA A 111 -4.36 -12.81 7.87
C ALA A 111 -5.88 -12.58 7.72
N ILE A 112 -6.32 -11.87 6.68
CA ILE A 112 -7.74 -11.73 6.32
C ILE A 112 -8.18 -12.89 5.41
N ASP A 113 -7.24 -13.47 4.66
CA ASP A 113 -7.47 -14.62 3.78
C ASP A 113 -7.64 -15.95 4.55
N GLU A 114 -7.19 -16.00 5.81
CA GLU A 114 -7.20 -17.16 6.73
C GLU A 114 -8.43 -17.20 7.64
#